data_AF-R8HFX7-F1
#
_entry.id   AF-R8HFX7-F1
#
_cell.length_a   1.000
_cell.length_b   1.000
_cell.length_c   1.000
_cell.angle_alpha   90.00
_cell.angle_beta   90.00
_cell.angle_gamma   90.00
#
_symmetry.space_group_name_H-M   'P 1'
#
loop_
_entity.id
_entity.type
_entity.pdbx_description
1 polymer ?
#
loop_
_entity_poly.entity_id
_entity_poly.type
_entity_poly.pdbx_seq_one_letter_code
_entity_poly.pdbx_strand_id
1 'polypeptide(L)'
;MYKRLGTIAFTGALSFSLAACGSNEKTSNGVETKEKEKEQTKQETKKDNSKEEKAESTKGNRTNPIAFNETASIDDVILNTDGGEFKKFKAKVEVSILEVIRGEQAFAILKQENQFNKPAPEGKEWVLVKVKGKVVDAETQDFEYLLSDMNFKLVSKEGQVYNHELSAVAPNQLHQKLYKGAEGEGYISQVVNTGDDFMIQFETHKLAKVFFKSK
;
A
#
# COMPACT_ATOMS: atom_id res chain seq x y z
N MET A 1 7.71 52.42 27.48
CA MET A 1 8.69 52.73 26.41
C MET A 1 9.54 51.50 26.15
N TYR A 2 9.22 50.73 25.10
CA TYR A 2 10.07 49.65 24.60
C TYR A 2 10.08 49.77 23.08
N LYS A 3 11.23 50.18 22.52
CA LYS A 3 11.50 50.24 21.08
C LYS A 3 11.78 48.82 20.58
N ARG A 4 11.08 48.36 19.55
CA ARG A 4 11.50 47.20 18.76
C ARG A 4 11.36 47.48 17.26
N LEU A 5 12.50 47.33 16.60
CA LEU A 5 12.79 46.84 15.24
C LEU A 5 11.66 47.05 14.19
N GLY A 6 11.85 47.79 13.11
CA GLY A 6 12.99 47.72 12.19
C GLY A 6 12.57 46.93 10.94
N THR A 7 11.66 47.48 10.14
CA THR A 7 11.12 46.87 8.92
C THR A 7 12.08 47.10 7.75
N ILE A 8 12.65 46.02 7.20
CA ILE A 8 13.43 46.07 5.95
C ILE A 8 12.52 45.66 4.80
N ALA A 9 12.30 46.59 3.88
CA ALA A 9 11.69 46.37 2.58
C ALA A 9 12.78 45.93 1.58
N PHE A 10 12.48 44.91 0.77
CA PHE A 10 13.27 44.58 -0.42
C PHE A 10 12.31 44.39 -1.60
N THR A 11 12.35 45.35 -2.52
CA THR A 11 11.73 45.30 -3.85
C THR A 11 12.83 45.43 -4.89
N GLY A 12 12.83 44.59 -5.91
CA GLY A 12 13.67 44.79 -7.10
C GLY A 12 13.93 43.51 -7.90
N ALA A 13 13.10 43.29 -8.92
CA ALA A 13 13.29 42.28 -9.97
C ALA A 13 14.21 42.81 -11.08
N LEU A 14 14.97 41.94 -11.79
CA LEU A 14 15.37 42.17 -13.19
C LEU A 14 15.86 40.87 -13.89
N SER A 15 14.98 40.33 -14.74
CA SER A 15 15.13 39.78 -16.11
C SER A 15 16.30 38.87 -16.58
N PHE A 16 15.88 37.69 -17.07
CA PHE A 16 16.16 36.96 -18.33
C PHE A 16 17.60 36.66 -18.82
N SER A 17 17.86 35.36 -18.99
CA SER A 17 18.47 34.83 -20.23
C SER A 17 17.88 33.46 -20.57
N LEU A 18 17.47 33.30 -21.83
CA LEU A 18 16.96 32.08 -22.45
C LEU A 18 18.13 31.18 -22.86
N ALA A 19 18.03 29.88 -22.58
CA ALA A 19 18.71 28.84 -23.34
C ALA A 19 17.74 27.68 -23.56
N ALA A 20 17.75 27.20 -24.79
CA ALA A 20 16.71 26.42 -25.45
C ALA A 20 16.91 24.90 -25.34
N CYS A 21 15.86 24.18 -25.78
CA CYS A 21 15.76 22.74 -26.05
C CYS A 21 15.70 21.86 -24.80
N GLY A 22 14.83 20.87 -24.68
CA GLY A 22 13.98 20.17 -25.63
C GLY A 22 13.49 18.90 -24.93
N SER A 23 12.32 18.43 -25.32
CA SER A 23 11.40 17.53 -24.61
C SER A 23 11.82 16.05 -24.45
N ASN A 24 11.33 15.49 -23.33
CA ASN A 24 10.76 14.14 -23.09
C ASN A 24 11.58 12.84 -23.20
N GLU A 25 11.61 12.14 -22.05
CA GLU A 25 11.39 10.69 -21.79
C GLU A 25 11.68 9.68 -22.92
N LYS A 26 12.38 8.55 -22.74
CA LYS A 26 12.18 7.50 -21.72
C LYS A 26 13.20 6.34 -21.94
N THR A 27 13.57 5.66 -20.83
CA THR A 27 13.92 4.23 -20.68
C THR A 27 14.78 3.47 -21.71
N SER A 28 15.88 2.88 -21.26
CA SER A 28 16.05 1.42 -21.02
C SER A 28 17.54 1.06 -20.90
N ASN A 29 17.89 0.10 -20.04
CA ASN A 29 19.21 -0.53 -20.06
C ASN A 29 19.03 -2.05 -19.94
N GLY A 30 19.54 -2.76 -20.93
CA GLY A 30 19.55 -4.22 -21.05
C GLY A 30 20.13 -4.66 -22.40
N VAL A 31 21.48 -4.59 -22.49
CA VAL A 31 22.49 -5.37 -23.26
C VAL A 31 21.98 -6.25 -24.43
N GLU A 32 22.49 -6.22 -25.68
CA GLU A 32 23.83 -6.61 -26.16
C GLU A 32 24.13 -6.17 -27.63
N THR A 33 25.45 -5.93 -27.86
CA THR A 33 26.33 -6.02 -29.06
C THR A 33 26.00 -5.51 -30.48
N LYS A 34 26.88 -4.56 -30.88
CA LYS A 34 27.69 -4.39 -32.11
C LYS A 34 27.09 -4.08 -33.51
N GLU A 35 27.66 -2.98 -34.03
CA GLU A 35 28.07 -2.64 -35.41
C GLU A 35 27.12 -1.88 -36.36
N LYS A 36 27.78 -1.17 -37.28
CA LYS A 36 27.43 0.11 -37.91
C LYS A 36 26.62 -0.01 -39.21
N GLU A 37 25.99 1.14 -39.51
CA GLU A 37 25.72 1.76 -40.82
C GLU A 37 24.46 1.41 -41.64
N LYS A 38 23.70 2.50 -41.92
CA LYS A 38 23.00 2.94 -43.15
C LYS A 38 22.49 1.84 -44.12
N GLU A 39 21.25 1.87 -44.63
CA GLU A 39 20.62 2.97 -45.37
C GLU A 39 19.12 2.66 -45.65
N GLN A 40 18.30 3.71 -45.60
CA GLN A 40 17.10 4.04 -46.38
C GLN A 40 16.15 3.00 -47.06
N THR A 41 14.86 3.17 -46.72
CA THR A 41 13.65 3.25 -47.60
C THR A 41 13.12 1.98 -48.28
N LYS A 42 11.87 1.56 -47.96
CA LYS A 42 10.62 1.81 -48.73
C LYS A 42 9.44 0.97 -48.20
N GLN A 43 8.25 1.52 -48.40
CA GLN A 43 6.91 1.02 -48.04
C GLN A 43 6.60 -0.41 -48.50
N GLU A 44 5.81 -1.16 -47.73
CA GLU A 44 4.41 -1.53 -48.05
C GLU A 44 3.83 -2.56 -47.06
N THR A 45 2.67 -2.19 -46.51
CA THR A 45 1.51 -2.98 -46.10
C THR A 45 1.60 -4.52 -46.17
N LYS A 46 1.43 -5.19 -45.00
CA LYS A 46 0.47 -6.30 -44.85
C LYS A 46 0.31 -6.80 -43.40
N LYS A 47 -0.97 -7.00 -43.08
CA LYS A 47 -1.55 -8.00 -42.18
C LYS A 47 -1.17 -7.95 -40.71
N ASP A 48 -2.04 -7.24 -39.99
CA ASP A 48 -2.78 -7.75 -38.83
C ASP A 48 -2.64 -9.27 -38.62
N ASN A 49 -1.93 -9.61 -37.55
CA ASN A 49 -2.10 -10.86 -36.83
C ASN A 49 -1.97 -10.51 -35.36
N SER A 50 -2.99 -9.81 -34.86
CA SER A 50 -3.24 -9.59 -33.44
C SER A 50 -3.44 -10.94 -32.75
N LYS A 51 -2.34 -11.52 -32.27
CA LYS A 51 -2.39 -12.58 -31.28
C LYS A 51 -2.74 -11.91 -29.96
N GLU A 52 -4.03 -11.84 -29.66
CA GLU A 52 -4.53 -11.54 -28.33
C GLU A 52 -3.90 -12.51 -27.33
N GLU A 53 -2.88 -12.04 -26.61
CA GLU A 53 -2.49 -12.65 -25.35
C GLU A 53 -3.62 -12.40 -24.36
N LYS A 54 -4.44 -13.43 -24.19
CA LYS A 54 -5.41 -13.55 -23.12
C LYS A 54 -4.68 -13.36 -21.78
N ALA A 55 -4.78 -12.17 -21.20
CA ALA A 55 -4.26 -11.87 -19.88
C ALA A 55 -4.87 -12.86 -18.87
N GLU A 56 -4.07 -13.81 -18.39
CA GLU A 56 -4.40 -14.55 -17.17
C GLU A 56 -4.50 -13.52 -16.04
N SER A 57 -5.71 -13.30 -15.53
CA SER A 57 -5.92 -12.37 -14.42
C SER A 57 -5.26 -12.92 -13.17
N THR A 58 -4.05 -12.46 -12.85
CA THR A 58 -3.38 -12.79 -11.59
C THR A 58 -4.28 -12.41 -10.42
N LYS A 59 -4.64 -13.38 -9.57
CA LYS A 59 -5.51 -13.17 -8.41
C LYS A 59 -4.85 -12.21 -7.42
N GLY A 60 -5.67 -11.45 -6.69
CA GLY A 60 -5.22 -10.48 -5.70
C GLY A 60 -5.02 -9.06 -6.25
N ASN A 61 -5.39 -8.79 -7.49
CA ASN A 61 -5.51 -7.43 -7.99
C ASN A 61 -6.91 -6.85 -7.69
N ARG A 62 -7.12 -5.56 -7.94
CA ARG A 62 -8.38 -4.87 -7.59
C ARG A 62 -9.61 -5.40 -8.34
N THR A 63 -9.47 -5.92 -9.57
CA THR A 63 -10.59 -6.46 -10.36
C THR A 63 -10.81 -7.96 -10.12
N ASN A 64 -9.84 -8.65 -9.53
CA ASN A 64 -9.91 -10.04 -9.12
C ASN A 64 -9.29 -10.23 -7.71
N PRO A 65 -9.91 -9.68 -6.65
CA PRO A 65 -9.36 -9.73 -5.30
C PRO A 65 -9.38 -11.15 -4.73
N ILE A 66 -8.53 -11.38 -3.72
CA ILE A 66 -8.57 -12.57 -2.87
C ILE A 66 -9.94 -12.62 -2.17
N ALA A 67 -10.55 -13.79 -2.10
CA ALA A 67 -11.84 -13.94 -1.45
C ALA A 67 -11.71 -13.73 0.07
N PHE A 68 -12.81 -13.36 0.73
CA PHE A 68 -12.86 -13.33 2.19
C PHE A 68 -12.58 -14.73 2.76
N ASN A 69 -11.86 -14.82 3.89
CA ASN A 69 -11.33 -16.06 4.49
C ASN A 69 -10.33 -16.86 3.64
N GLU A 70 -9.97 -16.39 2.44
CA GLU A 70 -8.91 -17.01 1.67
C GLU A 70 -7.54 -16.44 2.05
N THR A 71 -6.55 -17.32 2.12
CA THR A 71 -5.15 -16.96 2.38
C THR A 71 -4.41 -16.67 1.08
N ALA A 72 -3.77 -15.51 1.01
CA ALA A 72 -2.85 -15.16 -0.07
C ALA A 72 -1.41 -15.45 0.34
N SER A 73 -0.67 -16.20 -0.47
CA SER A 73 0.79 -16.35 -0.35
C SER A 73 1.48 -15.28 -1.20
N ILE A 74 2.34 -14.47 -0.57
CA ILE A 74 2.89 -13.24 -1.14
C ILE A 74 4.40 -13.23 -0.95
N ASP A 75 5.14 -13.02 -2.04
CA ASP A 75 6.58 -12.78 -1.96
C ASP A 75 6.85 -11.32 -1.55
N ASP A 76 7.54 -11.14 -0.44
CA ASP A 76 7.87 -9.84 0.13
C ASP A 76 9.32 -9.82 0.64
N VAL A 77 9.68 -8.82 1.44
CA VAL A 77 10.98 -8.67 2.07
C VAL A 77 10.85 -8.31 3.54
N ILE A 78 11.86 -8.72 4.30
CA ILE A 78 12.17 -8.15 5.62
C ILE A 78 13.17 -7.02 5.39
N LEU A 79 12.86 -5.83 5.92
CA LEU A 79 13.73 -4.67 5.92
C LEU A 79 14.22 -4.45 7.35
N ASN A 80 15.54 -4.32 7.51
CA ASN A 80 16.15 -4.10 8.81
C ASN A 80 17.25 -3.03 8.70
N THR A 81 17.41 -2.23 9.74
CA THR A 81 18.42 -1.16 9.82
C THR A 81 19.30 -1.28 11.07
N ASP A 82 19.28 -2.43 11.73
CA ASP A 82 20.06 -2.65 12.95
C ASP A 82 21.55 -2.60 12.66
N GLY A 83 22.28 -1.91 13.53
CA GLY A 83 23.71 -1.64 13.32
C GLY A 83 23.99 -0.55 12.30
N GLY A 84 22.98 0.21 11.85
CA GLY A 84 23.15 1.37 10.98
C GLY A 84 23.27 1.07 9.49
N GLU A 85 23.17 -0.21 9.10
CA GLU A 85 23.19 -0.66 7.71
C GLU A 85 21.80 -1.13 7.28
N PHE A 86 21.34 -0.68 6.11
CA PHE A 86 20.09 -1.19 5.53
C PHE A 86 20.31 -2.60 4.97
N LYS A 87 19.58 -3.57 5.53
CA LYS A 87 19.57 -4.96 5.09
C LYS A 87 18.18 -5.34 4.58
N LYS A 88 18.19 -6.16 3.54
CA LYS A 88 16.98 -6.65 2.87
C LYS A 88 17.10 -8.16 2.69
N PHE A 89 16.11 -8.89 3.18
CA PHE A 89 16.03 -10.35 3.07
C PHE A 89 14.75 -10.72 2.34
N LYS A 90 14.79 -11.67 1.41
CA LYS A 90 13.55 -12.18 0.83
C LYS A 90 12.75 -12.93 1.89
N ALA A 91 11.43 -12.77 1.82
CA ALA A 91 10.48 -13.46 2.66
C ALA A 91 9.27 -13.89 1.82
N LYS A 92 8.58 -14.92 2.29
CA LYS A 92 7.26 -15.31 1.80
C LYS A 92 6.31 -15.26 2.98
N VAL A 93 5.23 -14.50 2.81
CA VAL A 93 4.22 -14.28 3.85
C VAL A 93 2.86 -14.77 3.39
N GLU A 94 2.09 -15.31 4.32
CA GLU A 94 0.68 -15.62 4.12
C GLU A 94 -0.16 -14.59 4.86
N VAL A 95 -1.16 -14.03 4.19
CA VAL A 95 -2.09 -13.05 4.76
C VAL A 95 -3.52 -13.46 4.46
N SER A 96 -4.40 -13.36 5.46
CA SER A 96 -5.85 -13.61 5.30
C SER A 96 -6.68 -12.63 6.13
N ILE A 97 -7.86 -12.30 5.61
CA ILE A 97 -8.88 -11.54 6.35
C ILE A 97 -9.86 -12.55 6.96
N LEU A 98 -9.93 -12.57 8.29
CA LEU A 98 -10.69 -13.58 9.05
C LEU A 98 -12.09 -13.10 9.46
N GLU A 99 -12.23 -11.81 9.72
CA GLU A 99 -13.46 -11.23 10.24
C GLU A 99 -13.56 -9.75 9.90
N VAL A 100 -14.77 -9.27 9.65
CA VAL A 100 -15.09 -7.84 9.53
C VAL A 100 -16.30 -7.54 10.40
N ILE A 101 -16.08 -6.81 11.50
CA ILE A 101 -17.12 -6.33 12.41
C ILE A 101 -17.41 -4.87 12.07
N ARG A 102 -18.68 -4.46 12.06
CA ARG A 102 -19.09 -3.12 11.61
C ARG A 102 -20.02 -2.44 12.61
N GLY A 103 -20.26 -1.15 12.39
CA GLY A 103 -21.35 -0.40 13.03
C GLY A 103 -21.23 -0.34 14.56
N GLU A 104 -22.40 -0.44 15.19
CA GLU A 104 -22.53 -0.39 16.65
C GLU A 104 -21.77 -1.52 17.34
N GLN A 105 -21.70 -2.71 16.73
CA GLN A 105 -20.96 -3.83 17.30
C GLN A 105 -19.46 -3.54 17.36
N ALA A 106 -18.88 -3.01 16.26
CA ALA A 106 -17.48 -2.61 16.24
C ALA A 106 -17.22 -1.50 17.26
N PHE A 107 -18.11 -0.51 17.35
CA PHE A 107 -17.97 0.57 18.31
C PHE A 107 -18.09 0.11 19.77
N ALA A 108 -18.98 -0.85 20.07
CA ALA A 108 -19.10 -1.42 21.40
C ALA A 108 -17.80 -2.10 21.85
N ILE A 109 -17.16 -2.89 20.97
CA ILE A 109 -15.86 -3.51 21.23
C ILE A 109 -14.79 -2.44 21.49
N LEU A 110 -14.72 -1.41 20.64
CA LEU A 110 -13.79 -0.30 20.82
C LEU A 110 -14.04 0.44 22.15
N LYS A 111 -15.30 0.68 22.54
CA LYS A 111 -15.61 1.36 23.80
C LYS A 111 -15.28 0.53 25.03
N GLN A 112 -15.42 -0.78 24.93
CA GLN A 112 -15.00 -1.71 25.98
C GLN A 112 -13.49 -1.69 26.18
N GLU A 113 -12.71 -1.67 25.08
CA GLU A 113 -11.25 -1.56 25.14
C GLU A 113 -10.81 -0.21 25.72
N ASN A 114 -11.42 0.88 25.26
CA ASN A 114 -11.14 2.22 25.76
C ASN A 114 -12.37 3.11 25.74
N GLN A 115 -12.86 3.47 26.94
CA GLN A 115 -14.01 4.34 27.10
C GLN A 115 -13.83 5.74 26.48
N PHE A 116 -12.60 6.19 26.18
CA PHE A 116 -12.35 7.46 25.51
C PHE A 116 -12.46 7.40 23.99
N ASN A 117 -12.64 6.22 23.41
CA ASN A 117 -12.92 6.09 21.98
C ASN A 117 -14.20 6.87 21.62
N LYS A 118 -14.13 7.61 20.50
CA LYS A 118 -15.21 8.48 20.03
C LYS A 118 -16.14 7.72 19.08
N PRO A 119 -17.45 8.01 19.09
CA PRO A 119 -18.35 7.46 18.08
C PRO A 119 -17.91 7.88 16.67
N ALA A 120 -18.31 7.10 15.67
CA ALA A 120 -18.12 7.48 14.28
C ALA A 120 -18.93 8.77 13.97
N PRO A 121 -18.45 9.64 13.08
CA PRO A 121 -19.23 10.78 12.59
C PRO A 121 -20.52 10.36 11.88
N GLU A 122 -21.44 11.31 11.68
CA GLU A 122 -22.66 11.08 10.91
C GLU A 122 -22.35 10.55 9.50
N GLY A 123 -23.17 9.59 9.03
CA GLY A 123 -23.00 8.94 7.74
C GLY A 123 -21.84 7.94 7.67
N LYS A 124 -21.15 7.70 8.79
CA LYS A 124 -20.02 6.78 8.88
C LYS A 124 -20.21 5.74 9.99
N GLU A 125 -19.42 4.69 9.92
CA GLU A 125 -19.39 3.63 10.93
C GLU A 125 -17.96 3.17 11.21
N TRP A 126 -17.75 2.66 12.43
CA TRP A 126 -16.52 1.95 12.76
C TRP A 126 -16.52 0.57 12.13
N VAL A 127 -15.34 0.14 11.67
CA VAL A 127 -15.08 -1.25 11.29
C VAL A 127 -13.83 -1.78 11.98
N LEU A 128 -13.90 -3.03 12.38
CA LEU A 128 -12.77 -3.83 12.85
C LEU A 128 -12.53 -4.94 11.84
N VAL A 129 -11.35 -4.93 11.20
CA VAL A 129 -10.93 -5.97 10.27
C VAL A 129 -9.89 -6.83 10.95
N LYS A 130 -10.20 -8.11 11.17
CA LYS A 130 -9.26 -9.07 11.75
C LYS A 130 -8.39 -9.68 10.67
N VAL A 131 -7.08 -9.50 10.82
CA VAL A 131 -6.06 -10.00 9.89
C VAL A 131 -5.26 -11.09 10.58
N LYS A 132 -4.92 -12.15 9.83
CA LYS A 132 -3.90 -13.12 10.20
C LYS A 132 -2.72 -13.03 9.24
N GLY A 133 -1.52 -13.09 9.80
CA GLY A 133 -0.27 -13.13 9.06
C GLY A 133 0.62 -14.28 9.51
N LYS A 134 1.41 -14.83 8.58
CA LYS A 134 2.43 -15.84 8.85
C LYS A 134 3.64 -15.62 7.96
N VAL A 135 4.85 -15.77 8.51
CA VAL A 135 6.08 -15.81 7.72
C VAL A 135 6.38 -17.27 7.41
N VAL A 136 5.99 -17.74 6.22
CA VAL A 136 6.19 -19.15 5.85
C VAL A 136 7.63 -19.46 5.50
N ASP A 137 8.34 -18.49 4.92
CA ASP A 137 9.77 -18.62 4.59
C ASP A 137 10.49 -17.26 4.66
N ALA A 138 11.78 -17.31 4.96
CA ALA A 138 12.65 -16.13 4.97
C ALA A 138 14.13 -16.55 4.82
N GLU A 139 14.92 -15.70 4.16
CA GLU A 139 16.39 -15.85 4.01
C GLU A 139 17.15 -15.64 5.34
N THR A 140 16.50 -15.16 6.39
CA THR A 140 17.09 -14.93 7.72
C THR A 140 16.25 -15.59 8.83
N GLN A 141 16.92 -15.97 9.92
CA GLN A 141 16.27 -16.37 11.19
C GLN A 141 16.28 -15.25 12.23
N ASP A 142 17.11 -14.22 12.03
CA ASP A 142 17.50 -13.28 13.08
C ASP A 142 16.69 -11.97 13.06
N PHE A 143 15.92 -11.74 12.00
CA PHE A 143 15.12 -10.52 11.83
C PHE A 143 13.64 -10.83 11.63
N GLU A 144 12.79 -10.02 12.24
CA GLU A 144 11.35 -10.12 12.14
C GLU A 144 10.79 -9.49 10.86
N TYR A 145 9.70 -10.04 10.35
CA TYR A 145 8.78 -9.35 9.47
C TYR A 145 7.79 -8.53 10.31
N LEU A 146 7.67 -7.23 10.03
CA LEU A 146 6.67 -6.38 10.64
C LEU A 146 5.37 -6.43 9.83
N LEU A 147 4.31 -6.98 10.41
CA LEU A 147 2.95 -6.87 9.89
C LEU A 147 2.16 -5.89 10.75
N SER A 148 1.94 -4.69 10.23
CA SER A 148 1.22 -3.63 10.92
C SER A 148 -0.07 -3.28 10.19
N ASP A 149 -1.04 -2.73 10.92
CA ASP A 149 -2.18 -2.00 10.39
C ASP A 149 -1.80 -0.94 9.33
N MET A 150 -0.64 -0.30 9.46
CA MET A 150 -0.10 0.66 8.48
C MET A 150 0.14 0.07 7.08
N ASN A 151 0.30 -1.25 6.96
CA ASN A 151 0.39 -1.92 5.67
C ASN A 151 -0.96 -1.99 4.95
N PHE A 152 -2.06 -1.61 5.61
CA PHE A 152 -3.41 -1.81 5.09
C PHE A 152 -4.11 -0.48 4.81
N LYS A 153 -4.98 -0.52 3.79
CA LYS A 153 -5.89 0.56 3.46
C LYS A 153 -7.26 -0.02 3.15
N LEU A 154 -8.32 0.62 3.65
CA LEU A 154 -9.67 0.32 3.18
C LEU A 154 -9.99 1.16 1.95
N VAL A 155 -10.52 0.51 0.92
CA VAL A 155 -10.81 1.12 -0.38
C VAL A 155 -12.30 0.97 -0.64
N SER A 156 -13.02 2.08 -0.80
CA SER A 156 -14.45 2.06 -1.05
C SER A 156 -14.81 1.30 -2.32
N LYS A 157 -16.09 0.94 -2.46
CA LYS A 157 -16.59 0.29 -3.68
C LYS A 157 -16.28 1.11 -4.94
N GLU A 158 -16.33 2.43 -4.85
CA GLU A 158 -16.04 3.38 -5.93
C GLU A 158 -14.53 3.53 -6.18
N GLY A 159 -13.68 3.00 -5.30
CA GLY A 159 -12.22 3.04 -5.43
C GLY A 159 -11.53 4.14 -4.66
N GLN A 160 -12.22 4.82 -3.75
CA GLN A 160 -11.62 5.85 -2.92
C GLN A 160 -10.93 5.22 -1.71
N VAL A 161 -9.69 5.60 -1.43
CA VAL A 161 -9.02 5.16 -0.21
C VAL A 161 -9.59 5.93 0.97
N TYR A 162 -10.05 5.22 2.00
CA TYR A 162 -10.48 5.85 3.24
C TYR A 162 -9.28 6.46 3.97
N ASN A 163 -9.44 7.71 4.42
CA ASN A 163 -8.46 8.39 5.24
C ASN A 163 -8.60 7.98 6.71
N HIS A 164 -7.51 8.07 7.48
CA HIS A 164 -7.53 7.92 8.93
C HIS A 164 -7.98 9.23 9.61
N GLU A 165 -9.25 9.59 9.43
CA GLU A 165 -9.82 10.81 10.03
C GLU A 165 -10.01 10.71 11.54
N LEU A 166 -10.17 9.48 12.04
CA LEU A 166 -10.38 9.17 13.44
C LEU A 166 -9.55 7.95 13.82
N SER A 167 -8.98 7.98 15.02
CA SER A 167 -8.26 6.86 15.62
C SER A 167 -9.02 6.33 16.83
N ALA A 168 -8.90 5.03 17.07
CA ALA A 168 -9.44 4.35 18.23
C ALA A 168 -8.40 3.37 18.76
N VAL A 169 -8.36 3.19 20.08
CA VAL A 169 -7.62 2.09 20.68
C VAL A 169 -8.45 0.82 20.46
N ALA A 170 -7.92 -0.11 19.68
CA ALA A 170 -8.57 -1.38 19.38
C ALA A 170 -7.95 -2.51 20.19
N PRO A 171 -8.75 -3.52 20.61
CA PRO A 171 -8.20 -4.70 21.25
C PRO A 171 -7.28 -5.42 20.27
N ASN A 172 -6.11 -5.86 20.73
CA ASN A 172 -5.12 -6.56 19.90
C ASN A 172 -4.91 -5.88 18.52
N GLN A 173 -4.63 -4.57 18.53
CA GLN A 173 -4.33 -3.81 17.31
C GLN A 173 -3.21 -4.51 16.51
N LEU A 174 -3.36 -4.57 15.19
CA LEU A 174 -2.43 -5.29 14.32
C LEU A 174 -1.06 -4.62 14.32
N HIS A 175 -0.12 -5.21 15.06
CA HIS A 175 1.28 -4.84 15.09
C HIS A 175 2.13 -6.06 15.46
N GLN A 176 2.27 -6.99 14.52
CA GLN A 176 2.92 -8.28 14.73
C GLN A 176 4.37 -8.24 14.23
N LYS A 177 5.29 -8.70 15.07
CA LYS A 177 6.69 -8.94 14.73
C LYS A 177 6.92 -10.44 14.62
N LEU A 178 7.08 -10.93 13.40
CA LEU A 178 7.04 -12.36 13.10
C LEU A 178 8.40 -12.84 12.57
N TYR A 179 9.06 -13.73 13.30
CA TYR A 179 10.20 -14.49 12.77
C TYR A 179 9.73 -15.56 11.78
N LYS A 180 10.66 -16.15 11.03
CA LYS A 180 10.35 -17.28 10.15
C LYS A 180 9.61 -18.38 10.92
N GLY A 181 8.50 -18.84 10.34
CA GLY A 181 7.62 -19.86 10.91
C GLY A 181 6.55 -19.33 11.86
N ALA A 182 6.69 -18.09 12.36
CA ALA A 182 5.72 -17.50 13.28
C ALA A 182 4.46 -17.00 12.55
N GLU A 183 3.35 -17.00 13.28
CA GLU A 183 2.09 -16.41 12.86
C GLU A 183 1.51 -15.53 13.97
N GLY A 184 0.67 -14.58 13.58
CA GLY A 184 0.01 -13.65 14.50
C GLY A 184 -1.26 -13.08 13.89
N GLU A 185 -2.10 -12.54 14.75
CA GLU A 185 -3.39 -11.94 14.37
C GLU A 185 -3.54 -10.57 15.04
N GLY A 186 -4.34 -9.69 14.43
CA GLY A 186 -4.69 -8.42 15.02
C GLY A 186 -5.78 -7.69 14.25
N TYR A 187 -6.28 -6.63 14.86
CA TYR A 187 -7.35 -5.81 14.29
C TYR A 187 -6.81 -4.52 13.68
N ILE A 188 -7.37 -4.17 12.53
CA ILE A 188 -7.34 -2.82 11.98
C ILE A 188 -8.65 -2.15 12.36
N SER A 189 -8.59 -0.95 12.95
CA SER A 189 -9.77 -0.13 13.22
C SER A 189 -9.78 1.10 12.31
N GLN A 190 -10.87 1.28 11.56
CA GLN A 190 -11.03 2.45 10.69
C GLN A 190 -12.51 2.85 10.60
N VAL A 191 -12.76 4.12 10.27
CA VAL A 191 -14.09 4.61 9.97
C VAL A 191 -14.31 4.58 8.45
N VAL A 192 -15.46 4.05 8.02
CA VAL A 192 -15.88 3.98 6.61
C VAL A 192 -17.29 4.56 6.45
N ASN A 193 -17.75 4.78 5.21
CA ASN A 193 -19.14 5.16 4.98
C ASN A 193 -20.07 4.00 5.38
N THR A 194 -21.18 4.33 6.03
CA THR A 194 -22.14 3.32 6.50
C THR A 194 -22.62 2.43 5.35
N GLY A 195 -22.46 1.11 5.50
CA GLY A 195 -22.93 0.12 4.52
C GLY A 195 -22.08 -0.01 3.25
N ASP A 196 -20.96 0.70 3.13
CA ASP A 196 -20.08 0.60 1.95
C ASP A 196 -19.45 -0.80 1.82
N ASP A 197 -19.33 -1.26 0.58
CA ASP A 197 -18.74 -2.57 0.23
C ASP A 197 -17.26 -2.40 -0.12
N PHE A 198 -16.47 -2.06 0.89
CA PHE A 198 -15.05 -1.78 0.72
C PHE A 198 -14.21 -3.05 0.50
N MET A 199 -13.08 -2.87 -0.16
CA MET A 199 -11.98 -3.84 -0.25
C MET A 199 -10.88 -3.50 0.75
N ILE A 200 -10.09 -4.51 1.13
CA ILE A 200 -8.90 -4.36 1.96
C ILE A 200 -7.69 -4.43 1.03
N GLN A 201 -6.92 -3.34 0.93
CA GLN A 201 -5.64 -3.33 0.24
C GLN A 201 -4.53 -3.60 1.26
N PHE A 202 -3.70 -4.60 1.02
CA PHE A 202 -2.43 -4.83 1.69
C PHE A 202 -1.28 -4.35 0.80
N GLU A 203 -0.39 -3.52 1.35
CA GLU A 203 0.82 -3.03 0.69
C GLU A 203 2.05 -3.67 1.36
N THR A 204 2.74 -4.49 0.57
CA THR A 204 3.98 -5.18 0.95
C THR A 204 5.12 -4.20 1.21
N HIS A 205 6.20 -4.63 1.85
CA HIS A 205 7.42 -3.82 1.99
C HIS A 205 8.11 -3.53 0.65
N LYS A 206 7.78 -4.28 -0.41
CA LYS A 206 8.16 -4.00 -1.79
C LYS A 206 7.20 -3.04 -2.52
N LEU A 207 6.20 -2.48 -1.84
CA LEU A 207 5.17 -1.60 -2.38
C LEU A 207 4.23 -2.24 -3.40
N ALA A 208 4.28 -3.58 -3.54
CA ALA A 208 3.26 -4.33 -4.27
C ALA A 208 1.95 -4.36 -3.46
N LYS A 209 0.82 -4.31 -4.17
CA LYS A 209 -0.52 -4.22 -3.59
C LYS A 209 -1.31 -5.50 -3.85
N VAL A 210 -1.91 -6.03 -2.80
CA VAL A 210 -2.80 -7.19 -2.84
C VAL A 210 -4.17 -6.79 -2.28
N PHE A 211 -5.24 -7.15 -2.97
CA PHE A 211 -6.60 -6.77 -2.59
C PHE A 211 -7.38 -7.99 -2.11
N PHE A 212 -8.12 -7.81 -1.02
CA PHE A 212 -9.00 -8.80 -0.41
C PHE A 212 -10.43 -8.26 -0.36
N LYS A 213 -11.41 -9.16 -0.47
CA LYS A 213 -12.82 -8.86 -0.19
C LYS A 213 -13.06 -8.77 1.32
N SER A 214 -14.05 -7.97 1.72
CA SER A 214 -14.51 -7.84 3.10
C SER A 214 -15.60 -8.85 3.49
N LYS A 215 -16.14 -9.60 2.52
CA LYS A 215 -17.17 -10.63 2.67
C LYS A 215 -17.19 -11.59 1.47
#